data_AF-A0A136MR38-F1
#
_entry.id   AF-A0A136MR38-F1
#
_cell.length_a   1.000
_cell.length_b   1.000
_cell.length_c   1.000
_cell.angle_alpha   90.00
_cell.angle_beta   90.00
_cell.angle_gamma   90.00
#
_symmetry.space_group_name_H-M   'P 1'
#
loop_
_entity.id
_entity.type
_entity.pdbx_description
1 polymer ?
#
loop_
_entity_poly.entity_id
_entity_poly.type
_entity_poly.pdbx_seq_one_letter_code
_entity_poly.pdbx_strand_id
1 'polypeptide(L)'
;MAQFPNTEFKPKSFWQKPEGKTGTLFLLAIIGGAGYLLFKYSAAILGMLTNLTGIIILLGVLGVIIYMVLDPKVRTLVSYFYKSVMRWITGIFVTIDPIGILKNYISDLQDNLEKMGTQIGNLKGQMRKLVTIVDENNKEINNSMLIAKKAKEQGNESAMVLASRKAARLKESNEKIHSVT
;
A
#
# COMPACT_ATOMS: atom_id res chain seq x y z
N MET A 1 2.84 -8.05 -21.38
CA MET A 1 3.73 -7.73 -20.24
C MET A 1 2.89 -7.79 -18.98
N ALA A 2 3.05 -8.84 -18.18
CA ALA A 2 2.31 -8.99 -16.92
C ALA A 2 2.74 -7.88 -15.96
N GLN A 3 1.82 -6.99 -15.61
CA GLN A 3 2.06 -5.99 -14.57
C GLN A 3 2.09 -6.72 -13.23
N PHE A 4 3.28 -6.85 -12.66
CA PHE A 4 3.42 -7.25 -11.27
C PHE A 4 2.66 -6.24 -10.41
N PRO A 5 1.81 -6.67 -9.46
CA PRO A 5 1.20 -5.74 -8.53
C PRO A 5 2.36 -5.05 -7.81
N ASN A 6 2.51 -3.74 -8.05
CA ASN A 6 3.37 -2.89 -7.25
C ASN A 6 2.85 -2.98 -5.82
N THR A 7 3.41 -3.90 -5.04
CA THR A 7 3.32 -3.87 -3.59
C THR A 7 4.14 -2.67 -3.15
N GLU A 8 3.55 -1.47 -3.33
CA GLU A 8 3.98 -0.26 -2.64
C GLU A 8 3.90 -0.58 -1.15
N PHE A 9 5.02 -1.02 -0.58
CA PHE A 9 5.27 -1.01 0.84
C PHE A 9 5.13 0.44 1.30
N LYS A 10 3.92 0.88 1.64
CA LYS A 10 3.71 2.13 2.35
C LYS A 10 4.22 1.92 3.77
N PRO A 11 5.36 2.51 4.16
CA PRO A 11 5.84 2.37 5.52
C PRO A 11 4.77 2.92 6.46
N LYS A 12 4.38 2.13 7.47
CA LYS A 12 3.37 2.54 8.46
C LYS A 12 3.75 3.91 9.04
N SER A 13 2.78 4.82 9.06
CA SER A 13 2.95 6.17 9.58
C SER A 13 3.45 6.13 11.02
N PHE A 14 4.26 7.12 11.43
CA PHE A 14 4.87 7.18 12.76
C PHE A 14 3.87 6.99 13.90
N TRP A 15 2.64 7.49 13.75
CA TRP A 15 1.54 7.36 14.71
C TRP A 15 0.92 5.96 14.80
N GLN A 16 1.14 5.10 13.81
CA GLN A 16 0.71 3.70 13.80
C GLN A 16 1.74 2.77 14.43
N LYS A 17 2.97 3.26 14.66
CA LYS A 17 4.02 2.52 15.38
C LYS A 17 3.73 2.58 16.89
N PRO A 18 4.12 1.55 17.66
CA PRO A 18 4.00 1.58 19.12
C PRO A 18 4.71 2.80 19.75
N GLU A 19 5.72 3.35 19.07
CA GLU A 19 6.42 4.59 19.41
C GLU A 19 5.52 5.84 19.39
N GLY A 20 4.56 5.90 18.46
CA GLY A 20 3.64 7.03 18.32
C GLY A 20 2.53 7.03 19.38
N LYS A 21 2.02 5.85 19.75
CA LYS A 21 0.98 5.69 20.78
C LYS A 21 1.48 5.97 22.20
N THR A 22 2.71 5.56 22.49
CA THR A 22 3.41 5.92 23.72
C THR A 22 3.78 7.40 23.73
N GLY A 23 4.16 7.95 22.56
CA GLY A 23 4.34 9.38 22.35
C GLY A 23 3.11 10.21 22.74
N THR A 24 1.93 9.90 22.20
CA THR A 24 0.70 10.64 22.56
C THR A 24 0.42 10.65 24.05
N LEU A 25 0.66 9.53 24.75
CA LEU A 25 0.46 9.42 26.18
C LEU A 25 1.48 10.25 26.97
N PHE A 26 2.75 10.22 26.56
CA PHE A 26 3.81 11.05 27.15
C PHE A 26 3.57 12.54 26.91
N LEU A 27 3.08 12.92 25.72
CA LEU A 27 2.77 14.31 25.39
C LEU A 27 1.60 14.81 26.24
N LEU A 28 0.57 13.99 26.44
CA LEU A 28 -0.51 14.25 27.40
C LEU A 28 0.01 14.38 28.84
N ALA A 29 0.94 13.53 29.28
CA ALA A 29 1.55 13.60 30.60
C ALA A 29 2.40 14.87 30.78
N ILE A 30 3.15 15.30 29.75
CA ILE A 30 3.93 16.54 29.75
C ILE A 30 3.00 17.76 29.82
N ILE A 31 1.92 17.78 29.02
CA ILE A 31 0.93 18.87 29.05
C ILE A 31 0.23 18.90 30.41
N GLY A 32 -0.18 17.75 30.95
CA GLY A 32 -0.80 17.66 32.28
C GLY A 32 0.14 18.08 33.40
N GLY A 33 1.42 17.67 33.34
CA GLY A 33 2.45 18.06 34.29
C GLY A 33 2.81 19.54 34.22
N ALA A 34 2.89 20.11 33.02
CA ALA A 34 3.07 21.55 32.81
C ALA A 34 1.88 22.34 33.37
N GLY A 35 0.65 21.89 33.12
CA GLY A 35 -0.56 22.49 33.70
C GLY A 35 -0.57 22.43 35.23
N TYR A 36 -0.14 21.32 35.82
CA TYR A 36 -0.02 21.17 37.27
C TYR A 36 1.05 22.09 37.88
N LEU A 37 2.21 22.24 37.23
CA LEU A 37 3.26 23.17 37.66
C LEU A 37 2.78 24.62 37.58
N LEU A 38 2.07 25.00 36.52
CA LEU A 38 1.46 26.33 36.40
C LEU A 38 0.42 26.59 37.48
N PHE A 39 -0.39 25.59 37.85
CA PHE A 39 -1.34 25.71 38.94
C PHE A 39 -0.64 25.84 40.31
N LYS A 40 0.40 25.05 40.56
CA LYS A 40 1.18 25.08 41.80
C LYS A 40 1.97 26.39 41.99
N TYR A 41 2.52 26.94 40.92
CA TYR A 41 3.25 28.21 40.94
C TYR A 41 2.39 29.42 40.56
N SER A 42 1.07 29.26 40.51
CA SER A 42 0.12 30.34 40.19
C SER A 42 0.29 31.58 41.08
N ALA A 43 0.57 31.39 42.38
CA ALA A 43 0.83 32.48 43.31
C ALA A 43 2.14 33.24 42.99
N ALA A 44 3.20 32.55 42.56
CA ALA A 44 4.46 33.17 42.15
C ALA A 44 4.32 33.93 40.81
N ILE A 45 3.49 33.41 39.89
CA ILE A 45 3.14 34.08 38.64
C ILE A 45 2.37 35.38 38.90
N LEU A 46 1.41 35.36 39.83
CA LEU A 46 0.70 36.58 40.26
C LEU A 46 1.63 37.59 40.94
N GLY A 47 2.62 37.12 41.73
CA GLY A 47 3.66 37.97 42.32
C GLY A 47 4.70 38.51 41.31
N MET A 48 4.85 37.87 40.15
CA MET A 48 5.64 38.43 39.04
C MET A 48 4.85 39.47 38.24
N LEU A 49 3.51 39.42 38.23
CA LEU A 49 2.66 40.40 37.57
C LEU A 49 2.63 41.76 38.28
N THR A 50 3.04 41.83 39.54
CA THR A 50 3.12 43.09 40.28
C THR A 50 4.42 43.85 40.02
N ASN A 51 5.45 43.19 39.47
CA ASN A 51 6.75 43.78 39.19
C ASN A 51 6.96 43.95 37.68
N LEU A 52 7.38 45.14 37.24
CA LEU A 52 7.61 45.45 35.82
C LEU A 52 8.55 44.43 35.14
N THR A 53 9.62 44.02 35.85
CA THR A 53 10.58 43.02 35.39
C THR A 53 9.95 41.63 35.22
N GLY A 54 9.03 41.25 36.11
CA GLY A 54 8.33 39.97 36.04
C GLY A 54 7.38 39.89 34.84
N ILE A 55 6.68 40.99 34.53
CA ILE A 55 5.84 41.11 33.33
C ILE A 55 6.67 40.94 32.06
N ILE A 56 7.84 41.59 31.97
CA ILE A 56 8.72 41.50 30.79
C ILE A 56 9.21 40.06 30.59
N ILE A 57 9.63 39.38 31.66
CA ILE A 57 10.09 37.98 31.60
C ILE A 57 8.95 37.07 31.18
N LEU A 58 7.76 37.23 31.74
CA LEU A 58 6.60 36.39 31.45
C LEU A 58 6.11 36.57 30.00
N LEU A 59 6.05 37.80 29.51
CA LEU A 59 5.75 38.09 28.10
C LEU A 59 6.85 37.57 27.17
N GLY A 60 8.12 37.62 27.57
CA GLY A 60 9.22 37.05 26.80
C GLY A 60 9.10 35.53 26.63
N VAL A 61 8.80 34.81 27.71
CA VAL A 61 8.58 33.36 27.67
C VAL A 61 7.37 33.01 26.80
N LEU A 62 6.25 33.72 26.94
CA LEU A 62 5.08 33.53 26.09
C LEU A 62 5.39 33.81 24.61
N GLY A 63 6.14 34.88 24.33
CA GLY A 63 6.58 35.23 22.97
C GLY A 63 7.45 34.14 22.34
N VAL A 64 8.37 33.54 23.10
CA VAL A 64 9.20 32.42 22.64
C VAL A 64 8.36 31.17 22.35
N ILE A 65 7.39 30.84 23.20
CA ILE A 65 6.50 29.68 23.00
C ILE A 65 5.65 29.89 21.73
N ILE A 66 5.10 31.10 21.54
CA ILE A 66 4.32 31.43 20.34
C ILE A 66 5.20 31.36 19.08
N TYR A 67 6.42 31.93 19.13
CA TYR A 67 7.37 31.87 18.02
C TYR A 67 7.74 30.43 17.64
N MET A 68 7.93 29.56 18.63
CA MET A 68 8.22 28.13 18.42
C MET A 68 7.10 27.39 17.67
N VAL A 69 5.85 27.79 17.88
CA VAL A 69 4.68 27.18 17.23
C VAL A 69 4.44 27.75 15.82
N LEU A 70 4.67 29.05 15.63
CA LEU A 70 4.43 29.74 14.35
C LEU A 70 5.53 29.47 13.32
N ASP A 71 6.80 29.33 13.73
CA ASP A 71 7.91 29.13 12.80
C ASP A 71 7.97 27.66 12.32
N PRO A 72 7.78 27.40 11.01
CA PRO A 72 7.77 26.04 10.47
C PRO A 72 9.13 25.33 10.61
N LYS A 73 10.26 26.05 10.67
CA LYS A 73 11.59 25.46 10.85
C LYS A 73 11.77 24.96 12.28
N VAL A 74 11.37 25.78 13.25
CA VAL A 74 11.47 25.44 14.68
C VAL A 74 10.50 24.30 15.02
N ARG A 75 9.26 24.35 14.53
CA ARG A 75 8.29 23.26 14.68
C ARG A 75 8.82 21.94 14.15
N THR A 76 9.45 21.98 12.98
CA THR A 76 10.05 20.80 12.35
C THR A 76 11.18 20.25 13.23
N LEU A 77 12.09 21.10 13.70
CA LEU A 77 13.20 20.71 14.57
C LEU A 77 12.73 20.11 15.90
N VAL A 78 11.76 20.76 16.56
CA VAL A 78 11.16 20.26 17.81
C VAL A 78 10.47 18.92 17.57
N SER A 79 9.78 18.75 16.44
CA SER A 79 9.16 17.47 16.09
C SER A 79 10.19 16.36 15.86
N TYR A 80 11.32 16.68 15.23
CA TYR A 80 12.41 15.71 15.03
C TYR A 80 13.09 15.35 16.35
N PHE A 81 13.34 16.34 17.20
CA PHE A 81 13.91 16.13 18.53
C PHE A 81 12.98 15.26 19.39
N TYR A 82 11.69 15.58 19.42
CA TYR A 82 10.67 14.78 20.10
C TYR A 82 10.62 13.33 19.56
N LYS A 83 10.64 13.13 18.24
CA LYS A 83 10.69 11.78 17.65
C LYS A 83 11.97 11.02 18.04
N SER A 84 13.11 11.70 18.11
CA SER A 84 14.39 11.10 18.51
C SER A 84 14.38 10.65 19.97
N VAL A 85 13.86 11.51 20.86
CA VAL A 85 13.71 11.20 22.29
C VAL A 85 12.70 10.07 22.49
N MET A 86 11.56 10.11 21.80
CA MET A 86 10.59 9.02 21.89
C MET A 86 11.17 7.69 21.42
N ARG A 87 11.92 7.66 20.31
CA ARG A 87 12.61 6.43 19.85
C ARG A 87 13.58 5.88 20.90
N TRP A 88 14.26 6.76 21.63
CA TRP A 88 15.18 6.37 22.71
C TRP A 88 14.42 5.84 23.94
N ILE A 89 13.37 6.55 24.40
CA ILE A 89 12.55 6.14 25.55
C ILE A 89 11.80 4.84 25.23
N THR A 90 11.19 4.72 24.05
CA THR A 90 10.43 3.52 23.66
C THR A 90 11.35 2.33 23.43
N GLY A 91 12.62 2.55 23.09
CA GLY A 91 13.63 1.48 23.07
C GLY A 91 13.92 0.89 24.46
N ILE A 92 13.58 1.58 25.54
CA ILE A 92 13.75 1.12 26.92
C ILE A 92 12.47 0.42 27.45
N PHE A 93 11.28 0.90 27.07
CA PHE A 93 10.00 0.44 27.61
C PHE A 93 9.22 -0.54 26.71
N VAL A 94 9.50 -0.56 25.41
CA VAL A 94 8.91 -1.49 24.46
C VAL A 94 10.05 -2.35 23.94
N THR A 95 9.97 -3.66 24.16
CA THR A 95 10.81 -4.64 23.48
C THR A 95 10.51 -4.54 21.98
N ILE A 96 11.19 -3.63 21.29
CA ILE A 96 11.45 -3.78 19.88
C ILE A 96 12.55 -4.83 19.82
N ASP A 97 12.18 -6.10 19.96
CA ASP A 97 13.10 -7.16 19.57
C ASP A 97 13.37 -6.95 18.08
N PRO A 98 14.60 -6.59 17.68
CA PRO A 98 14.92 -6.38 16.27
C PRO A 98 14.60 -7.64 15.44
N ILE A 99 14.64 -8.80 16.10
CA ILE A 99 14.24 -10.12 15.59
C ILE A 99 12.75 -10.18 15.25
N GLY A 100 11.87 -9.56 16.04
CA GLY A 100 10.42 -9.59 15.82
C GLY A 100 9.98 -8.85 14.55
N ILE A 101 10.63 -7.74 14.22
CA ILE A 101 10.37 -7.00 12.97
C ILE A 101 10.86 -7.82 11.76
N LEU A 102 12.04 -8.43 11.86
CA LEU A 102 12.58 -9.29 10.81
C LEU A 102 11.74 -10.56 10.61
N LYS A 103 11.22 -11.15 11.70
CA LYS A 103 10.31 -12.29 11.64
C LYS A 103 8.99 -11.95 10.93
N ASN A 104 8.41 -10.78 11.21
CA ASN A 104 7.23 -10.31 10.49
C ASN A 104 7.53 -10.09 9.00
N TYR A 105 8.69 -9.53 8.68
CA TYR A 105 9.09 -9.36 7.27
C TYR A 105 9.27 -10.70 6.55
N ILE A 106 9.89 -11.70 7.19
CA ILE A 106 10.03 -13.05 6.64
C ILE A 106 8.64 -13.72 6.49
N SER A 107 7.74 -13.53 7.47
CA SER A 107 6.36 -14.01 7.40
C SER A 107 5.61 -13.37 6.23
N ASP A 108 5.69 -12.05 6.08
CA ASP A 108 5.06 -11.32 4.97
C ASP A 108 5.62 -11.77 3.61
N LEU A 109 6.94 -12.04 3.53
CA LEU A 109 7.56 -12.59 2.34
C LEU A 109 7.07 -14.01 2.04
N GLN A 110 6.91 -14.85 3.07
CA GLN A 110 6.40 -16.21 2.94
C GLN A 110 4.95 -16.21 2.44
N ASP A 111 4.09 -15.37 3.02
CA ASP A 111 2.69 -15.20 2.59
C ASP A 111 2.58 -14.68 1.16
N ASN A 112 3.48 -13.77 0.77
CA ASN A 112 3.52 -13.26 -0.60
C ASN A 112 3.99 -14.32 -1.60
N LEU A 113 4.96 -15.17 -1.22
CA LEU A 113 5.39 -16.31 -2.03
C LEU A 113 4.23 -17.29 -2.23
N GLU A 114 3.47 -17.59 -1.18
CA GLU A 114 2.29 -18.45 -1.25
C GLU A 114 1.25 -17.88 -2.23
N LYS A 115 0.92 -16.59 -2.11
CA LYS A 115 -0.01 -15.90 -3.03
C LYS A 115 0.48 -15.93 -4.48
N MET A 116 1.78 -15.73 -4.72
CA MET A 116 2.36 -15.87 -6.05
C MET A 116 2.24 -17.29 -6.58
N GLY A 117 2.46 -18.30 -5.73
CA GLY A 117 2.25 -19.71 -6.07
C GLY A 117 0.83 -19.99 -6.54
N THR A 118 -0.19 -19.48 -5.83
CA THR A 118 -1.59 -19.59 -6.23
C THR A 118 -1.86 -18.90 -7.58
N GLN A 119 -1.33 -17.69 -7.78
CA GLN A 119 -1.49 -16.97 -9.05
C GLN A 119 -0.83 -17.71 -10.22
N ILE A 120 0.36 -18.28 -10.05
CA ILE A 120 1.02 -19.12 -11.05
C ILE A 120 0.17 -20.37 -11.35
N GLY A 121 -0.44 -21.00 -10.34
CA GLY A 121 -1.36 -22.10 -10.52
C GLY A 121 -2.56 -21.73 -11.40
N ASN A 122 -3.19 -20.59 -11.11
CA ASN A 122 -4.32 -20.06 -11.88
C ASN A 122 -3.93 -19.73 -13.33
N LEU A 123 -2.75 -19.11 -13.54
CA LEU A 123 -2.23 -18.83 -14.87
C LEU A 123 -1.95 -20.12 -15.67
N LYS A 124 -1.35 -21.14 -15.05
CA LYS A 124 -1.16 -22.46 -15.68
C LYS A 124 -2.49 -23.11 -16.06
N GLY A 125 -3.53 -22.97 -15.24
CA GLY A 125 -4.88 -23.43 -15.56
C GLY A 125 -5.49 -22.70 -16.76
N GLN A 126 -5.36 -21.38 -16.81
CA GLN A 126 -5.80 -20.57 -17.94
C GLN A 126 -5.06 -20.93 -19.24
N MET A 127 -3.73 -21.14 -19.18
CA MET A 127 -2.95 -21.63 -20.32
C MET A 127 -3.48 -22.96 -20.85
N ARG A 128 -3.72 -23.94 -19.96
CA ARG A 128 -4.26 -25.24 -20.39
C ARG A 128 -5.63 -25.11 -21.05
N LYS A 129 -6.50 -24.23 -20.52
CA LYS A 129 -7.80 -23.94 -21.14
C LYS A 129 -7.66 -23.33 -22.54
N LEU A 130 -6.74 -22.39 -22.73
CA LEU A 130 -6.46 -21.81 -24.04
C LEU A 130 -5.98 -22.86 -25.05
N VAL A 131 -5.10 -23.77 -24.63
CA VAL A 131 -4.65 -24.90 -25.47
C VAL A 131 -5.82 -25.81 -25.87
N THR A 132 -6.71 -26.14 -24.93
CA THR A 132 -7.92 -26.93 -25.22
C THR A 132 -8.83 -26.22 -26.22
N ILE A 133 -9.06 -24.91 -26.07
CA ILE A 133 -9.87 -24.11 -27.00
C ILE A 133 -9.25 -24.14 -28.41
N VAL A 134 -7.92 -24.04 -28.53
CA VAL A 134 -7.24 -24.11 -29.82
C VAL A 134 -7.43 -25.48 -30.49
N ASP A 135 -7.34 -26.58 -29.73
CA ASP A 135 -7.58 -27.94 -30.25
C ASP A 135 -9.04 -28.14 -30.70
N GLU A 136 -10.01 -27.67 -29.91
CA GLU A 136 -11.44 -27.70 -30.27
C GLU A 136 -11.71 -26.86 -31.53
N ASN A 137 -11.18 -25.65 -31.60
CA ASN A 137 -11.29 -24.78 -32.77
C ASN A 137 -10.69 -25.44 -34.01
N ASN A 138 -9.55 -26.12 -33.90
CA ASN A 138 -8.94 -26.83 -35.04
C ASN A 138 -9.83 -27.98 -35.55
N LYS A 139 -10.50 -28.72 -34.66
CA LYS A 139 -11.49 -29.74 -35.04
C LYS A 139 -12.69 -29.12 -35.75
N GLU A 140 -13.20 -28.00 -35.26
CA GLU A 140 -14.30 -27.28 -35.88
C GLU A 140 -13.94 -26.66 -37.24
N ILE A 141 -12.72 -26.15 -37.40
CA ILE A 141 -12.19 -25.68 -38.69
C ILE A 141 -12.21 -26.82 -39.70
N ASN A 142 -11.65 -27.98 -39.35
CA ASN A 142 -11.63 -29.14 -40.23
C ASN A 142 -13.03 -29.57 -40.65
N ASN A 143 -13.97 -29.65 -39.70
CA ASN A 143 -15.36 -30.00 -40.01
C ASN A 143 -16.04 -28.95 -40.91
N SER A 144 -15.86 -27.66 -40.61
CA SER A 144 -16.41 -26.57 -41.42
C SER A 144 -15.84 -26.57 -42.84
N MET A 145 -14.55 -26.90 -43.00
CA MET A 145 -13.91 -27.04 -44.31
C MET A 145 -14.46 -28.26 -45.09
N LEU A 146 -14.75 -29.38 -44.43
CA LEU A 146 -15.40 -30.54 -45.06
C LEU A 146 -16.82 -30.20 -45.54
N ILE A 147 -17.61 -29.51 -44.71
CA ILE A 147 -18.94 -29.04 -45.08
C ILE A 147 -18.87 -28.08 -46.27
N ALA A 148 -17.91 -27.15 -46.27
CA ALA A 148 -17.71 -26.22 -47.38
C ALA A 148 -17.37 -26.96 -48.69
N LYS A 149 -16.50 -27.97 -48.65
CA LYS A 149 -16.18 -28.81 -49.83
C LYS A 149 -17.40 -29.54 -50.37
N LYS A 150 -18.18 -30.19 -49.49
CA LYS A 150 -19.39 -30.91 -49.88
C LYS A 150 -20.48 -29.98 -50.41
N ALA A 151 -20.67 -28.82 -49.79
CA ALA A 151 -21.61 -27.80 -50.26
C ALA A 151 -21.24 -27.27 -51.65
N LYS A 152 -19.92 -27.11 -51.92
CA LYS A 152 -19.40 -26.74 -53.24
C LYS A 152 -19.71 -27.82 -54.30
N GLU A 153 -19.51 -29.10 -53.97
CA GLU A 153 -19.85 -30.22 -54.86
C GLU A 153 -21.34 -30.31 -55.17
N GLN A 154 -22.19 -29.93 -54.22
CA GLN A 154 -23.65 -29.90 -54.37
C GLN A 154 -24.19 -28.62 -55.02
N GLY A 155 -23.33 -27.68 -55.43
CA GLY A 155 -23.75 -26.39 -55.99
C GLY A 155 -24.44 -25.44 -55.00
N ASN A 156 -24.36 -25.71 -53.69
CA ASN A 156 -24.95 -24.88 -52.65
C ASN A 156 -23.94 -23.81 -52.18
N GLU A 157 -23.88 -22.72 -52.93
CA GLU A 157 -22.93 -21.63 -52.69
C GLU A 157 -23.12 -20.94 -51.34
N SER A 158 -24.37 -20.74 -50.91
CA SER A 158 -24.70 -20.10 -49.62
C SER A 158 -24.13 -20.88 -48.43
N ALA A 159 -24.29 -22.21 -48.42
CA ALA A 159 -23.75 -23.07 -47.37
C ALA A 159 -22.22 -23.13 -47.41
N MET A 160 -21.62 -23.15 -48.60
CA MET A 160 -20.17 -23.09 -48.78
C MET A 160 -19.57 -21.80 -48.19
N VAL A 161 -20.13 -20.63 -48.51
CA VAL A 161 -19.63 -19.34 -48.03
C VAL A 161 -19.74 -19.23 -46.52
N LEU A 162 -20.87 -19.65 -45.93
CA LEU A 162 -21.07 -19.61 -44.48
C LEU A 162 -20.04 -20.49 -43.75
N ALA A 163 -19.85 -21.73 -44.20
CA ALA A 163 -18.92 -22.67 -43.60
C ALA A 163 -17.46 -22.19 -43.74
N SER A 164 -17.10 -21.62 -44.90
CA SER A 164 -15.77 -21.05 -45.13
C SER A 164 -15.50 -19.85 -44.22
N ARG A 165 -16.48 -18.94 -44.04
CA ARG A 165 -16.37 -17.81 -43.10
C ARG A 165 -16.25 -18.28 -41.66
N LYS A 166 -16.97 -19.33 -41.26
CA LYS A 166 -16.84 -19.93 -39.92
C LYS A 166 -15.41 -20.45 -39.69
N ALA A 167 -14.86 -21.20 -40.64
CA ALA A 167 -13.48 -21.69 -40.57
C ALA A 167 -12.45 -20.56 -40.48
N ALA A 168 -12.61 -19.49 -41.28
CA ALA A 168 -11.72 -18.33 -41.25
C ALA A 168 -11.70 -17.62 -39.89
N ARG A 169 -12.88 -17.38 -39.28
CA ARG A 169 -12.98 -16.73 -37.96
C ARG A 169 -12.33 -17.55 -36.85
N LEU A 170 -12.51 -18.87 -36.88
CA LEU A 170 -11.89 -19.76 -35.88
C LEU A 170 -10.36 -19.78 -36.02
N LYS A 171 -9.86 -19.72 -37.27
CA LYS A 171 -8.42 -19.61 -37.53
C LYS A 171 -7.83 -18.31 -37.00
N GLU A 172 -8.49 -17.18 -37.26
CA GLU A 172 -8.09 -15.87 -36.73
C GLU A 172 -8.12 -15.84 -35.20
N SER A 173 -9.13 -16.46 -34.57
CA SER A 173 -9.21 -16.62 -33.12
C SER A 173 -8.01 -17.40 -32.55
N ASN A 174 -7.62 -18.50 -33.20
CA ASN A 174 -6.44 -19.28 -32.81
C ASN A 174 -5.14 -18.47 -32.93
N GLU A 175 -4.97 -17.73 -34.02
CA GLU A 175 -3.80 -16.84 -34.21
C GLU A 175 -3.72 -15.78 -33.10
N LYS A 176 -4.86 -15.21 -32.70
CA LYS A 176 -4.91 -14.25 -31.59
C LYS A 176 -4.52 -14.89 -30.25
N ILE A 177 -4.96 -16.12 -29.98
CA ILE A 177 -4.57 -16.86 -28.75
C ILE A 177 -3.05 -17.12 -28.73
N HIS A 178 -2.47 -17.50 -29.86
CA HIS A 178 -1.02 -17.69 -29.98
C HIS A 178 -0.22 -16.39 -29.78
N SER A 179 -0.77 -15.23 -30.14
CA SER A 179 -0.10 -13.94 -29.92
C SER A 179 -0.02 -13.50 -28.45
N VAL A 180 -0.89 -14.06 -27.60
CA VAL A 180 -1.00 -13.72 -26.16
C VAL A 180 -0.27 -14.74 -25.27
N THR A 181 0.07 -15.91 -25.83
CA THR A 181 0.78 -17.00 -25.15
C THR A 181 2.28 -16.89 -25.40
#